data_AF-A0AAU9L7E1-F1
#
_entry.id   AF-A0AAU9L7E1-F1
#
_cell.length_a   1.000
_cell.length_b   1.000
_cell.length_c   1.000
_cell.angle_alpha   90.00
_cell.angle_beta   90.00
_cell.angle_gamma   90.00
#
_symmetry.space_group_name_H-M   'P 1'
#
loop_
_entity.id
_entity.type
_entity.pdbx_description
1 polymer ?
#
loop_
_entity_poly.entity_id
_entity_poly.type
_entity_poly.pdbx_seq_one_letter_code
_entity_poly.pdbx_strand_id
1 'polypeptide(L)'
;MRVILRAKGKSQLEIKNALTKPAVHLSKRDQHELRKAIEYDSIHKSDPFIGAPKYNADSLERAIEHFLKAKGIRLKTQSELCADQIVSHGRRVISPDILLLDPVIINGVPIRWIDAKNYYGAHIVSKRLISTQLSNYVKEWGPGAIVFGMGYSDMFSLPGVMCLDTTPFPKTRKEAAKIRIKSFLYSCLNVFRWKKHLGSELTKKYFSSIEDDASVKSSTP
;
A
#
# COMPACT_ATOMS: atom_id res chain seq x y z
N MET A 1 3.46 -9.10 23.69
CA MET A 1 3.05 -10.40 24.27
C MET A 1 3.96 -11.57 23.88
N ARG A 2 4.29 -11.81 22.60
CA ARG A 2 5.13 -12.95 22.17
C ARG A 2 6.48 -13.05 22.89
N VAL A 3 7.16 -11.91 23.07
CA VAL A 3 8.43 -11.82 23.81
C VAL A 3 8.26 -12.26 25.27
N ILE A 4 7.19 -11.82 25.93
CA ILE A 4 6.86 -12.18 27.31
C ILE A 4 6.60 -13.69 27.43
N LEU A 5 5.81 -14.27 26.52
CA LEU A 5 5.53 -15.70 26.53
C LEU A 5 6.77 -16.55 26.24
N ARG A 6 7.66 -16.07 25.36
CA ARG A 6 8.95 -16.71 25.10
C ARG A 6 9.87 -16.64 26.32
N ALA A 7 9.90 -15.50 27.01
CA ALA A 7 10.66 -15.35 28.27
C ALA A 7 10.13 -16.26 29.39
N LYS A 8 8.83 -16.61 29.36
CA LYS A 8 8.21 -17.62 30.24
C LYS A 8 8.50 -19.07 29.81
N GLY A 9 9.37 -19.31 28.83
CA GLY A 9 9.77 -20.64 28.38
C GLY A 9 8.81 -21.32 27.40
N LYS A 10 7.79 -20.63 26.89
CA LYS A 10 6.87 -21.23 25.90
C LYS A 10 7.53 -21.42 24.53
N SER A 11 7.32 -22.58 23.93
CA SER A 11 7.70 -22.87 22.54
C SER A 11 6.88 -22.03 21.53
N GLN A 12 7.35 -21.92 20.28
CA GLN A 12 6.62 -21.17 19.24
C GLN A 12 5.19 -21.68 19.03
N LEU A 13 5.00 -23.01 19.11
CA LEU A 13 3.70 -23.64 18.95
C LEU A 13 2.76 -23.29 20.11
N GLU A 14 3.26 -23.33 21.35
CA GLU A 14 2.50 -22.93 22.53
C GLU A 14 2.17 -21.45 22.54
N ILE A 15 3.07 -20.59 22.05
CA ILE A 15 2.81 -19.16 21.87
C ILE A 15 1.66 -18.97 20.86
N LYS A 16 1.73 -19.64 19.71
CA LYS A 16 0.66 -19.58 18.69
C LYS A 16 -0.69 -20.02 19.28
N ASN A 17 -0.72 -21.15 19.98
CA ASN A 17 -1.93 -21.67 20.60
C ASN A 17 -2.46 -20.72 21.68
N ALA A 18 -1.57 -20.13 22.48
CA ALA A 18 -1.93 -19.18 23.52
C ALA A 18 -2.50 -17.86 23.02
N LEU A 19 -2.04 -17.38 21.86
CA LEU A 19 -2.59 -16.17 21.24
C LEU A 19 -3.90 -16.44 20.49
N THR A 20 -4.01 -17.60 19.83
CA THR A 20 -5.23 -18.01 19.10
C THR A 20 -6.38 -18.35 20.05
N LYS A 21 -6.10 -19.05 21.15
CA LYS A 21 -7.08 -19.48 22.17
C LYS A 21 -6.64 -19.03 23.57
N PRO A 22 -6.71 -17.71 23.85
CA PRO A 22 -6.19 -17.15 25.10
C PRO A 22 -6.94 -17.64 26.34
N ALA A 23 -8.25 -17.91 26.22
CA ALA A 23 -9.06 -18.44 27.32
C ALA A 23 -8.58 -19.80 27.85
N VAL A 24 -7.97 -20.63 26.99
CA VAL A 24 -7.56 -22.01 27.31
C VAL A 24 -6.11 -22.07 27.79
N HIS A 25 -5.23 -21.22 27.26
CA HIS A 25 -3.79 -21.39 27.39
C HIS A 25 -3.07 -20.21 28.10
N LEU A 26 -3.80 -19.18 28.53
CA LEU A 26 -3.28 -18.05 29.30
C LEU A 26 -3.96 -17.95 30.67
N SER A 27 -3.21 -17.46 31.65
CA SER A 27 -3.75 -17.12 32.98
C SER A 27 -4.76 -15.97 32.89
N LYS A 28 -5.67 -15.84 33.88
CA LYS A 28 -6.64 -14.73 33.92
C LYS A 28 -5.95 -13.35 33.82
N ARG A 29 -4.79 -13.20 34.47
CA ARG A 29 -3.97 -11.98 34.39
C ARG A 29 -3.44 -11.75 32.98
N ASP A 30 -2.81 -12.75 32.37
CA ASP A 30 -2.25 -12.63 31.01
C ASP A 30 -3.35 -12.40 29.96
N GLN A 31 -4.54 -12.97 30.15
CA GLN A 31 -5.71 -12.70 29.31
C GLN A 31 -6.16 -11.23 29.42
N HIS A 32 -6.14 -10.66 30.62
CA HIS A 32 -6.50 -9.25 30.85
C HIS A 32 -5.48 -8.30 30.21
N GLU A 33 -4.19 -8.57 30.40
CA GLU A 33 -3.12 -7.78 29.78
C GLU A 33 -3.14 -7.89 28.25
N LEU A 34 -3.40 -9.08 27.72
CA LEU A 34 -3.57 -9.27 26.28
C LEU A 34 -4.78 -8.48 25.76
N ARG A 35 -5.90 -8.47 26.49
CA ARG A 35 -7.10 -7.71 26.11
C ARG A 35 -6.83 -6.19 26.11
N LYS A 36 -6.17 -5.68 27.15
CA LYS A 36 -5.74 -4.28 27.21
C LYS A 36 -4.80 -3.95 26.05
N ALA A 37 -3.79 -4.77 25.80
CA ALA A 37 -2.87 -4.55 24.69
C ALA A 37 -3.62 -4.50 23.35
N ILE A 38 -4.57 -5.41 23.11
CA ILE A 38 -5.43 -5.39 21.91
C ILE A 38 -6.27 -4.11 21.83
N GLU A 39 -6.82 -3.64 22.93
CA GLU A 39 -7.67 -2.45 22.95
C GLU A 39 -6.89 -1.16 22.64
N TYR A 40 -5.69 -1.02 23.23
CA TYR A 40 -4.91 0.22 23.16
C TYR A 40 -3.87 0.24 22.02
N ASP A 41 -3.40 -0.90 21.55
CA ASP A 41 -2.45 -0.97 20.44
C ASP A 41 -3.24 -0.96 19.12
N SER A 42 -3.18 0.09 18.29
CA SER A 42 -3.83 0.03 16.97
C SER A 42 -3.13 -0.93 15.99
N ILE A 43 -1.88 -1.30 16.28
CA ILE A 43 -0.97 -2.06 15.42
C ILE A 43 -1.04 -3.58 15.67
N HIS A 44 -1.61 -4.05 16.79
CA HIS A 44 -1.78 -5.50 17.05
C HIS A 44 -2.57 -6.23 15.95
N LYS A 45 -3.36 -5.51 15.14
CA LYS A 45 -4.12 -6.04 14.00
C LYS A 45 -3.22 -6.64 12.90
N SER A 46 -1.91 -6.40 12.98
CA SER A 46 -0.90 -7.01 12.11
C SER A 46 -0.38 -8.37 12.62
N ASP A 47 -0.66 -8.77 13.87
CA ASP A 47 -0.27 -10.08 14.38
C ASP A 47 -1.29 -11.14 13.91
N PRO A 48 -0.87 -12.11 13.06
CA PRO A 48 -1.78 -13.11 12.49
C PRO A 48 -2.39 -14.05 13.54
N PHE A 49 -1.86 -14.06 14.77
CA PHE A 49 -2.36 -14.91 15.85
C PHE A 49 -3.36 -14.20 16.76
N ILE A 50 -3.53 -12.88 16.65
CA ILE A 50 -4.37 -12.07 17.54
C ILE A 50 -5.55 -11.50 16.75
N GLY A 51 -6.58 -12.34 16.60
CA GLY A 51 -7.78 -12.02 15.83
C GLY A 51 -7.54 -11.99 14.32
N ALA A 52 -8.59 -12.23 13.54
CA ALA A 52 -8.51 -11.99 12.11
C ALA A 52 -8.43 -10.48 11.88
N PRO A 53 -7.48 -9.96 11.09
CA PRO A 53 -7.57 -8.58 10.65
C PRO A 53 -8.94 -8.39 9.99
N LYS A 54 -9.75 -7.45 10.49
CA LYS A 54 -11.04 -7.10 9.87
C LYS A 54 -10.87 -6.54 8.43
N TYR A 55 -9.63 -6.30 8.02
CA TYR A 55 -9.24 -5.83 6.69
C TYR A 55 -8.57 -6.96 5.89
N ASN A 56 -9.17 -7.32 4.76
CA ASN A 56 -8.56 -8.26 3.82
C ASN A 56 -7.52 -7.53 2.93
N ALA A 57 -6.39 -8.14 2.56
CA ALA A 57 -5.38 -7.53 1.65
C ALA A 57 -6.02 -7.08 0.34
N ASP A 58 -6.79 -7.99 -0.26
CA ASP A 58 -7.60 -7.73 -1.45
C ASP A 58 -8.60 -6.58 -1.27
N SER A 59 -8.97 -6.22 -0.03
CA SER A 59 -9.89 -5.11 0.21
C SER A 59 -9.23 -3.74 0.04
N LEU A 60 -7.92 -3.61 0.32
CA LEU A 60 -7.24 -2.32 0.18
C LEU A 60 -6.94 -2.01 -1.28
N GLU A 61 -6.35 -2.95 -2.01
CA GLU A 61 -6.09 -2.81 -3.45
C GLU A 61 -7.37 -2.49 -4.21
N ARG A 62 -8.44 -3.26 -3.98
CA ARG A 62 -9.74 -3.01 -4.61
C ARG A 62 -10.35 -1.69 -4.15
N ALA A 63 -10.16 -1.27 -2.90
CA ALA A 63 -10.63 0.04 -2.45
C ALA A 63 -9.92 1.19 -3.18
N ILE A 64 -8.58 1.10 -3.34
CA ILE A 64 -7.79 2.07 -4.11
C ILE A 64 -8.27 2.08 -5.56
N GLU A 65 -8.41 0.89 -6.17
CA GLU A 65 -8.86 0.72 -7.55
C GLU A 65 -10.24 1.38 -7.78
N HIS A 66 -11.23 1.06 -6.94
CA HIS A 66 -12.56 1.66 -7.00
C HIS A 66 -12.53 3.17 -6.78
N PHE A 67 -11.71 3.66 -5.85
CA PHE A 67 -11.58 5.08 -5.57
C PHE A 67 -11.04 5.85 -6.79
N LEU A 68 -9.96 5.35 -7.40
CA LEU A 68 -9.36 5.96 -8.59
C LEU A 68 -10.29 5.90 -9.80
N LYS A 69 -10.91 4.74 -10.05
CA LYS A 69 -11.92 4.58 -11.12
C LYS A 69 -13.10 5.52 -10.90
N ALA A 70 -13.57 5.70 -9.66
CA ALA A 70 -14.65 6.64 -9.33
C ALA A 70 -14.26 8.13 -9.49
N LYS A 71 -12.96 8.43 -9.54
CA LYS A 71 -12.41 9.75 -9.93
C LYS A 71 -12.23 9.88 -11.45
N GLY A 72 -12.51 8.82 -12.21
CA GLY A 72 -12.37 8.78 -13.67
C GLY A 72 -10.94 8.55 -14.15
N ILE A 73 -10.03 8.13 -13.26
CA ILE A 73 -8.63 7.85 -13.58
C ILE A 73 -8.53 6.47 -14.23
N ARG A 74 -7.83 6.40 -15.37
CA ARG A 74 -7.50 5.13 -16.03
C ARG A 74 -6.28 4.50 -15.37
N LEU A 75 -6.36 3.20 -15.13
CA LEU A 75 -5.32 2.41 -14.49
C LEU A 75 -5.29 1.00 -15.09
N LYS A 76 -4.16 0.31 -14.91
CA LYS A 76 -4.02 -1.14 -15.08
C LYS A 76 -3.78 -1.80 -13.74
N THR A 77 -4.44 -2.93 -13.49
CA THR A 77 -4.19 -3.74 -12.30
C THR A 77 -3.00 -4.67 -12.49
N GLN A 78 -2.48 -5.23 -11.40
CA GLN A 78 -1.43 -6.25 -11.45
C GLN A 78 -1.76 -7.39 -12.42
N SER A 79 -2.99 -7.91 -12.39
CA SER A 79 -3.40 -9.03 -13.26
C SER A 79 -3.35 -8.66 -14.75
N GLU A 80 -3.77 -7.45 -15.09
CA GLU A 80 -3.74 -6.93 -16.47
C GLU A 80 -2.28 -6.72 -16.93
N LEU A 81 -1.43 -6.16 -16.07
CA LEU A 81 0.00 -5.98 -16.37
C LEU A 81 0.72 -7.32 -16.56
N CYS A 82 0.38 -8.32 -15.75
CA CYS A 82 0.96 -9.65 -15.90
C CYS A 82 0.55 -10.30 -17.23
N ALA A 83 -0.71 -10.16 -17.63
CA ALA A 83 -1.18 -10.66 -18.91
C ALA A 83 -0.44 -10.00 -20.08
N ASP A 84 -0.31 -8.66 -20.05
CA ASP A 84 0.43 -7.91 -21.07
C ASP A 84 1.91 -8.33 -21.15
N GLN A 85 2.56 -8.52 -20.00
CA GLN A 85 3.97 -8.94 -19.93
C GLN A 85 4.19 -10.37 -20.42
N ILE A 86 3.26 -11.28 -20.15
CA ILE A 86 3.34 -12.64 -20.68
C ILE A 86 3.24 -12.61 -22.21
N VAL A 87 2.36 -11.78 -22.76
CA VAL A 87 2.22 -11.61 -24.21
C VAL A 87 3.48 -10.97 -24.83
N SER A 88 4.03 -9.91 -24.22
CA SER A 88 5.17 -9.17 -24.77
C SER A 88 6.54 -9.82 -24.51
N HIS A 89 6.73 -10.42 -23.33
CA HIS A 89 8.04 -10.90 -22.85
C HIS A 89 8.06 -12.41 -22.55
N GLY A 90 6.95 -13.12 -22.70
CA GLY A 90 6.85 -14.56 -22.40
C GLY A 90 6.89 -14.90 -20.90
N ARG A 91 7.06 -13.91 -20.01
CA ARG A 91 7.11 -14.09 -18.56
C ARG A 91 6.71 -12.83 -17.81
N ARG A 92 6.31 -12.99 -16.55
CA ARG A 92 6.14 -11.88 -15.61
C ARG A 92 7.51 -11.30 -15.23
N VAL A 93 7.63 -9.98 -15.24
CA VAL A 93 8.90 -9.28 -14.94
C VAL A 93 8.79 -8.51 -13.63
N ILE A 94 8.09 -7.38 -13.65
CA ILE A 94 7.84 -6.51 -12.50
C ILE A 94 6.44 -5.92 -12.65
N SER A 95 5.67 -5.84 -11.57
CA SER A 95 4.30 -5.31 -11.65
C SER A 95 3.92 -4.68 -10.31
N PRO A 96 3.65 -3.36 -10.26
CA PRO A 96 2.99 -2.78 -9.10
C PRO A 96 1.54 -3.27 -9.03
N ASP A 97 0.90 -3.07 -7.88
CA ASP A 97 -0.51 -3.44 -7.71
C ASP A 97 -1.41 -2.64 -8.68
N ILE A 98 -1.11 -1.35 -8.85
CA ILE A 98 -1.82 -0.43 -9.74
C ILE A 98 -0.81 0.40 -10.54
N LEU A 99 -0.96 0.43 -11.87
CA LEU A 99 -0.26 1.36 -12.76
C LEU A 99 -1.23 2.40 -13.31
N LEU A 100 -0.91 3.68 -13.14
CA LEU A 100 -1.74 4.80 -13.58
C LEU A 100 -1.44 5.12 -15.05
N LEU A 101 -2.48 5.16 -15.88
CA LEU A 101 -2.36 5.50 -17.31
C LEU A 101 -2.56 6.99 -17.56
N ASP A 102 -3.27 7.64 -16.65
CA ASP A 102 -3.46 9.08 -16.63
C ASP A 102 -2.49 9.73 -15.64
N PRO A 103 -2.08 10.98 -15.88
CA PRO A 103 -1.26 11.69 -14.93
C PRO A 103 -2.03 11.98 -13.63
N VAL A 104 -1.40 11.66 -12.50
CA VAL A 104 -1.94 11.92 -11.18
C VAL A 104 -0.87 12.64 -10.37
N ILE A 105 -1.26 13.73 -9.71
CA ILE A 105 -0.41 14.47 -8.77
C ILE A 105 -1.05 14.37 -7.40
N ILE A 106 -0.29 13.90 -6.42
CA ILE A 106 -0.70 13.83 -5.01
C ILE A 106 0.29 14.66 -4.22
N ASN A 107 -0.20 15.60 -3.41
CA ASN A 107 0.64 16.48 -2.58
C ASN A 107 1.80 17.15 -3.34
N GLY A 108 1.56 17.57 -4.59
CA GLY A 108 2.57 18.21 -5.44
C GLY A 108 3.53 17.26 -6.15
N VAL A 109 3.47 15.95 -5.89
CA VAL A 109 4.34 14.94 -6.52
C VAL A 109 3.54 14.15 -7.57
N PRO A 110 4.01 14.06 -8.83
CA PRO A 110 3.40 13.19 -9.82
C PRO A 110 3.70 11.74 -9.50
N ILE A 111 2.69 10.88 -9.59
CA ILE A 111 2.83 9.45 -9.34
C ILE A 111 2.36 8.65 -10.57
N ARG A 112 3.04 7.54 -10.84
CA ARG A 112 2.78 6.64 -11.97
C ARG A 112 2.25 5.28 -11.55
N TRP A 113 2.54 4.86 -10.34
CA TRP A 113 2.14 3.56 -9.82
C TRP A 113 1.81 3.67 -8.35
N ILE A 114 0.98 2.74 -7.88
CA ILE A 114 0.60 2.59 -6.48
C ILE A 114 0.79 1.13 -6.09
N ASP A 115 1.43 0.92 -4.95
CA ASP A 115 1.58 -0.39 -4.30
C ASP A 115 0.93 -0.33 -2.91
N ALA A 116 0.15 -1.34 -2.55
CA ALA A 116 -0.66 -1.37 -1.34
C ALA A 116 -0.09 -2.40 -0.35
N LYS A 117 0.07 -1.99 0.91
CA LYS A 117 0.53 -2.86 1.99
C LYS A 117 -0.41 -2.78 3.19
N ASN A 118 -0.97 -3.92 3.56
CA ASN A 118 -1.94 -4.03 4.66
C ASN A 118 -1.32 -4.07 6.08
N TYR A 119 -0.12 -3.52 6.23
CA TYR A 119 0.59 -3.46 7.51
C TYR A 119 1.08 -2.04 7.78
N TYR A 120 1.62 -1.81 8.98
CA TYR A 120 2.18 -0.52 9.36
C TYR A 120 3.58 -0.29 8.74
N GLY A 121 3.76 0.84 8.06
CA GLY A 121 5.04 1.21 7.43
C GLY A 121 6.12 1.57 8.44
N ALA A 122 6.93 0.61 8.88
CA ALA A 122 8.02 0.82 9.83
C ALA A 122 9.39 0.96 9.14
N HIS A 123 10.22 1.89 9.61
CA HIS A 123 11.51 2.22 8.99
C HIS A 123 12.48 1.02 8.90
N ILE A 124 12.54 0.14 9.90
CA ILE A 124 13.60 -0.89 9.97
C ILE A 124 13.23 -2.16 9.20
N VAL A 125 12.07 -2.75 9.50
CA VAL A 125 11.70 -4.07 8.95
C VAL A 125 11.12 -3.93 7.54
N SER A 126 10.22 -2.97 7.34
CA SER A 126 9.52 -2.81 6.06
C SER A 126 10.50 -2.33 4.98
N LYS A 127 11.34 -1.33 5.27
CA LYS A 127 12.26 -0.73 4.29
C LYS A 127 13.20 -1.74 3.64
N ARG A 128 13.81 -2.64 4.40
CA ARG A 128 14.72 -3.66 3.83
C ARG A 128 14.00 -4.60 2.87
N LEU A 129 12.74 -4.94 3.15
CA LEU A 129 11.96 -5.88 2.34
C LEU A 129 11.42 -5.24 1.05
N ILE A 130 10.96 -4.00 1.12
CA ILE A 130 10.26 -3.34 0.00
C ILE A 130 11.14 -2.38 -0.80
N SER A 131 12.26 -1.90 -0.25
CA SER A 131 13.10 -0.89 -0.91
C SER A 131 13.56 -1.33 -2.29
N THR A 132 14.07 -2.56 -2.45
CA THR A 132 14.51 -3.07 -3.75
C THR A 132 13.37 -3.15 -4.77
N GLN A 133 12.20 -3.64 -4.33
CA GLN A 133 11.02 -3.75 -5.18
C GLN A 133 10.56 -2.38 -5.66
N LEU A 134 10.37 -1.43 -4.74
CA LEU A 134 9.90 -0.09 -5.06
C LEU A 134 10.93 0.69 -5.88
N SER A 135 12.22 0.50 -5.62
CA SER A 135 13.29 1.11 -6.42
C SER A 135 13.26 0.64 -7.87
N ASN A 136 12.95 -0.64 -8.11
CA ASN A 136 12.79 -1.16 -9.47
C ASN A 136 11.56 -0.53 -10.16
N TYR A 137 10.48 -0.28 -9.41
CA TYR A 137 9.31 0.39 -9.95
C TYR A 137 9.60 1.85 -10.31
N VAL A 138 10.37 2.55 -9.46
CA VAL A 138 10.83 3.92 -9.74
C VAL A 138 11.69 3.95 -11.00
N LYS A 139 12.60 2.99 -11.17
CA LYS A 139 13.45 2.90 -12.36
C LYS A 139 12.65 2.66 -13.64
N GLU A 140 11.64 1.80 -13.59
CA GLU A 140 10.85 1.41 -14.77
C GLU A 140 9.80 2.47 -15.16
N TRP A 141 9.03 2.97 -14.18
CA TRP A 141 7.87 3.83 -14.45
C TRP A 141 8.02 5.26 -13.92
N GLY A 142 9.11 5.58 -13.22
CA GLY A 142 9.29 6.85 -12.54
C GLY A 142 8.61 6.91 -11.17
N PRO A 143 8.43 8.12 -10.60
CA PRO A 143 7.93 8.28 -9.24
C PRO A 143 6.57 7.61 -9.01
N GLY A 144 6.36 7.07 -7.82
CA GLY A 144 5.12 6.39 -7.45
C GLY A 144 4.77 6.57 -5.98
N ALA A 145 3.79 5.81 -5.52
CA ALA A 145 3.36 5.84 -4.13
C ALA A 145 3.18 4.44 -3.54
N ILE A 146 3.40 4.34 -2.24
CA ILE A 146 3.04 3.19 -1.43
C ILE A 146 1.96 3.57 -0.42
N VAL A 147 0.89 2.79 -0.35
CA VAL A 147 -0.23 2.99 0.57
C VAL A 147 -0.15 1.98 1.70
N PHE A 148 -0.01 2.46 2.94
CA PHE A 148 -0.04 1.62 4.13
C PHE A 148 -1.43 1.62 4.78
N GLY A 149 -2.05 0.45 4.81
CA GLY A 149 -3.39 0.23 5.38
C GLY A 149 -3.52 0.61 6.85
N MET A 150 -2.43 0.54 7.61
CA MET A 150 -2.38 0.81 9.05
C MET A 150 -1.65 2.11 9.40
N GLY A 151 -1.32 2.94 8.40
CA GLY A 151 -0.46 4.11 8.56
C GLY A 151 1.03 3.78 8.45
N TYR A 152 1.87 4.81 8.54
CA TYR A 152 3.32 4.71 8.41
C TYR A 152 4.03 5.67 9.38
N SER A 153 5.31 5.39 9.63
CA SER A 153 6.17 6.29 10.39
C SER A 153 6.77 7.37 9.50
N ASP A 154 6.85 8.61 9.97
CA ASP A 154 7.49 9.72 9.25
C ASP A 154 8.97 9.46 8.92
N MET A 155 9.62 8.58 9.67
CA MET A 155 11.00 8.16 9.41
C MET A 155 11.11 7.22 8.21
N PHE A 156 10.01 6.62 7.76
CA PHE A 156 9.99 5.79 6.56
C PHE A 156 10.00 6.67 5.32
N SER A 157 11.13 6.68 4.62
CA SER A 157 11.30 7.39 3.36
C SER A 157 12.07 6.57 2.34
N LEU A 158 11.65 6.68 1.08
CA LEU A 158 12.32 6.08 -0.07
C LEU A 158 12.36 7.09 -1.23
N PRO A 159 13.52 7.28 -1.89
CA PRO A 159 13.62 8.20 -3.01
C PRO A 159 12.64 7.84 -4.14
N GLY A 160 11.91 8.84 -4.64
CA GLY A 160 10.94 8.66 -5.71
C GLY A 160 9.65 7.93 -5.31
N VAL A 161 9.45 7.64 -4.01
CA VAL A 161 8.25 6.95 -3.51
C VAL A 161 7.58 7.79 -2.43
N MET A 162 6.35 8.21 -2.70
CA MET A 162 5.50 8.87 -1.73
C MET A 162 4.83 7.84 -0.80
N CYS A 163 4.85 8.10 0.50
CA CYS A 163 4.13 7.27 1.46
C CYS A 163 2.76 7.87 1.73
N LEU A 164 1.72 7.05 1.60
CA LEU A 164 0.33 7.44 1.77
C LEU A 164 -0.33 6.56 2.81
N ASP A 165 -1.29 7.12 3.51
CA ASP A 165 -2.22 6.38 4.36
C ASP A 165 -3.53 6.10 3.60
N THR A 166 -4.51 5.57 4.31
CA THR A 166 -5.82 5.25 3.74
C THR A 166 -6.75 6.46 3.66
N THR A 167 -6.32 7.67 4.01
CA THR A 167 -7.15 8.86 3.86
C THR A 167 -7.09 9.34 2.41
N PRO A 168 -8.24 9.64 1.75
CA PRO A 168 -9.58 9.85 2.28
C PRO A 168 -10.58 8.71 1.98
N PHE A 169 -10.23 7.43 2.21
CA PHE A 169 -11.16 6.34 1.95
C PHE A 169 -12.44 6.42 2.79
N PRO A 170 -13.59 6.02 2.22
CA PRO A 170 -14.88 6.10 2.88
C PRO A 170 -14.88 5.26 4.15
N LYS A 171 -15.23 5.89 5.27
CA LYS A 171 -15.31 5.21 6.57
C LYS A 171 -16.67 4.52 6.75
N THR A 172 -17.69 4.92 5.99
CA THR A 172 -19.05 4.37 6.08
C THR A 172 -19.40 3.43 4.93
N ARG A 173 -20.28 2.45 5.20
CA ARG A 173 -20.76 1.50 4.17
C ARG A 173 -21.50 2.19 3.01
N LYS A 174 -22.26 3.25 3.30
CA LYS A 174 -23.01 4.01 2.29
C LYS A 174 -22.08 4.72 1.31
N GLU A 175 -21.04 5.37 1.81
CA GLU A 175 -20.04 6.03 0.96
C GLU A 175 -19.25 5.03 0.12
N ALA A 176 -18.86 3.89 0.70
CA ALA A 176 -18.18 2.82 -0.03
C ALA A 176 -19.05 2.26 -1.17
N ALA A 177 -20.35 2.06 -0.93
CA ALA A 177 -21.28 1.62 -1.98
C ALA A 177 -21.41 2.67 -3.09
N LYS A 178 -21.52 3.96 -2.75
CA LYS A 178 -21.57 5.07 -3.72
C LYS A 178 -20.31 5.11 -4.60
N ILE A 179 -19.13 4.91 -4.01
CA ILE A 179 -17.86 4.86 -4.73
C ILE A 179 -17.82 3.67 -5.70
N ARG A 180 -18.28 2.48 -5.29
CA ARG A 180 -18.32 1.31 -6.18
C ARG A 180 -19.24 1.50 -7.39
N ILE A 181 -20.44 2.02 -7.17
CA ILE A 181 -21.39 2.32 -8.25
C ILE A 181 -20.78 3.33 -9.22
N LYS A 182 -20.18 4.40 -8.68
CA LYS A 182 -19.50 5.41 -9.49
C LYS A 182 -18.34 4.80 -10.27
N SER A 183 -17.52 3.96 -9.65
CA SER A 183 -16.40 3.29 -10.33
C SER A 183 -16.89 2.45 -11.51
N PHE A 184 -17.99 1.71 -11.36
CA PHE A 184 -18.56 0.88 -12.42
C PHE A 184 -19.02 1.74 -13.61
N LEU A 185 -19.75 2.83 -13.33
CA LEU A 185 -20.19 3.78 -14.37
C LEU A 185 -19.00 4.38 -15.14
N TYR A 186 -17.95 4.81 -14.43
CA TYR A 186 -16.75 5.36 -15.07
C TYR A 186 -15.93 4.32 -15.82
N SER A 187 -15.91 3.07 -15.37
CA SER A 187 -15.31 1.97 -16.13
C SER A 187 -16.02 1.79 -17.47
N CYS A 188 -17.35 1.77 -17.49
CA CYS A 188 -18.12 1.71 -18.74
C CYS A 188 -17.88 2.94 -19.62
N LEU A 189 -17.91 4.15 -19.07
CA LEU A 189 -17.68 5.39 -19.83
C LEU A 189 -16.26 5.50 -20.38
N ASN A 190 -15.25 5.03 -19.64
CA ASN A 190 -13.85 5.08 -20.08
C ASN A 190 -13.56 4.11 -21.24
N VAL A 191 -14.31 3.01 -21.39
CA VAL A 191 -14.23 2.16 -22.59
C VAL A 191 -14.54 2.97 -23.86
N PHE A 192 -15.45 3.95 -23.76
CA PHE A 192 -15.83 4.81 -24.88
C PHE A 192 -14.96 6.08 -25.01
N ARG A 193 -14.09 6.38 -24.05
CA ARG A 193 -13.32 7.63 -24.01
C ARG A 193 -11.86 7.42 -24.39
N TRP A 194 -11.57 7.39 -25.70
CA TRP A 194 -10.20 7.43 -26.21
C TRP A 194 -9.60 8.83 -26.02
N LYS A 195 -8.87 9.06 -24.92
CA LYS A 195 -7.90 10.17 -24.83
C LYS A 195 -6.48 9.61 -25.00
N LYS A 196 -5.68 10.25 -25.87
CA LYS A 196 -4.22 10.03 -25.96
C LYS A 196 -3.61 10.05 -24.56
N HIS A 197 -2.77 9.08 -24.26
CA HIS A 197 -2.12 8.92 -22.95
C HIS A 197 -1.27 10.16 -22.62
N LEU A 198 -1.72 10.97 -21.66
CA LEU A 198 -0.98 12.16 -21.21
C LEU A 198 0.23 11.83 -20.31
N GLY A 199 0.42 10.57 -19.93
CA GLY A 199 1.42 10.15 -18.95
C GLY A 199 2.86 10.55 -19.28
N SER A 200 3.26 10.53 -20.56
CA SER A 200 4.63 10.86 -21.03
C SER A 200 5.12 12.23 -20.58
N GLU A 201 4.30 13.27 -20.79
CA GLU A 201 4.78 14.66 -20.77
C GLU A 201 4.97 15.20 -19.35
N LEU A 202 4.15 14.77 -18.39
CA LEU A 202 4.25 15.24 -17.00
C LEU A 202 5.48 14.68 -16.27
N THR A 203 5.95 13.49 -16.64
CA THR A 203 7.16 12.90 -16.04
C THR A 203 8.43 13.55 -16.57
N LYS A 204 8.49 13.88 -17.87
CA LYS A 204 9.65 14.61 -18.42
C LYS A 204 9.86 15.95 -17.70
N LYS A 205 8.76 16.68 -17.49
CA LYS A 205 8.77 17.98 -16.79
C LYS A 205 9.14 17.89 -15.31
N TYR A 206 8.77 16.78 -14.66
CA TYR A 206 9.12 16.54 -13.26
C TYR A 206 10.56 16.03 -13.09
N PHE A 207 11.03 15.19 -14.01
CA PHE A 207 12.41 14.71 -14.01
C PHE A 207 13.38 15.88 -14.25
N SER A 208 13.08 16.76 -15.21
CA SER A 208 13.86 17.98 -15.42
C SER A 208 13.91 18.87 -14.18
N SER A 209 12.79 19.05 -13.48
CA SER A 209 12.79 19.86 -12.25
C SER A 209 13.52 19.20 -11.07
N ILE A 210 13.56 17.86 -10.97
CA ILE A 210 14.42 17.17 -9.98
C ILE A 210 15.90 17.36 -10.32
N GLU A 211 16.29 17.26 -11.59
CA GLU A 211 17.68 17.48 -12.02
C GLU A 211 18.11 18.94 -11.80
N ASP A 212 17.21 19.88 -12.06
CA ASP A 212 17.42 21.31 -11.77
C ASP A 212 17.60 21.54 -10.25
N ASP A 213 16.75 20.97 -9.40
CA ASP A 213 16.88 21.09 -7.93
C ASP A 213 18.13 20.38 -7.38
N ALA A 214 18.54 19.26 -7.98
CA ALA A 214 19.73 18.52 -7.58
C ALA A 214 21.02 19.25 -7.98
N SER A 215 21.04 19.88 -9.16
CA SER A 215 22.19 20.66 -9.66
C SER A 215 22.37 21.99 -8.90
N VAL A 216 21.27 22.62 -8.47
CA VAL A 216 21.28 23.80 -7.60
C VAL A 216 21.83 23.48 -6.21
N LYS A 217 21.51 22.30 -5.65
CA LYS A 217 22.03 21.88 -4.34
C LYS A 217 23.50 21.47 -4.34
N SER A 218 24.05 21.06 -5.50
CA SER A 218 25.48 20.75 -5.65
C SER A 218 26.37 21.96 -5.98
N SER A 219 25.79 23.13 -6.24
CA SER A 219 26.50 24.33 -6.69
C SER A 219 26.57 25.46 -5.64
N THR A 220 26.03 25.26 -4.44
CA THR A 220 26.32 26.12 -3.28
C THR A 220 27.59 25.64 -2.56
N PRO A 221 28.69 26.44 -2.55
CA PRO A 221 29.90 26.15 -1.80
C PRO A 221 29.72 26.23 -0.28
#